data_AF-A0A923C712-F1
#
_entry.id   AF-A0A923C712-F1
#
_cell.length_a   1.000
_cell.length_b   1.000
_cell.length_c   1.000
_cell.angle_alpha   90.00
_cell.angle_beta   90.00
_cell.angle_gamma   90.00
#
_symmetry.space_group_name_H-M   'P 1'
#
loop_
_entity.id
_entity.type
_entity.pdbx_description
1 polymer ?
#
loop_
_entity_poly.entity_id
_entity_poly.type
_entity_poly.pdbx_seq_one_letter_code
_entity_poly.pdbx_strand_id
1 'polypeptide(L)'
;MGATLMLLAPLSHAAPVDEAVQELQQGWESIRYQAPANEREKRFQTLATRARELSTSLQGRAEPLIWEGIIVSSLAGEKGGLGALPLVKQAKGLYEAALSIDPKALDGSAYNSLGVLYYKVPGWPIGFGNKTKADELLRQALSINPNGIDPNFFYAEYLVETKRPSEAVVYLERALKAPDRPGRSLADTGRREEVRQLLEKVKSL
;
A
#
# COMPACT_ATOMS: atom_id res chain seq x y z
N MET A 1 -41.32 -2.15 -43.29
CA MET A 1 -40.87 -1.11 -42.34
C MET A 1 -40.06 -1.82 -41.27
N GLY A 2 -38.72 -1.80 -41.39
CA GLY A 2 -37.82 -2.49 -40.46
C GLY A 2 -37.45 -1.57 -39.31
N ALA A 3 -37.75 -1.99 -38.08
CA ALA A 3 -37.31 -1.29 -36.88
C ALA A 3 -35.86 -1.73 -36.56
N THR A 4 -34.91 -0.83 -36.77
CA THR A 4 -33.52 -1.03 -36.34
C THR A 4 -33.44 -0.85 -34.83
N LEU A 5 -33.23 -1.95 -34.11
CA LEU A 5 -32.95 -1.95 -32.68
C LEU A 5 -31.48 -1.56 -32.46
N MET A 6 -31.21 -0.32 -32.02
CA MET A 6 -29.87 0.06 -31.55
C MET A 6 -29.66 -0.51 -30.14
N LEU A 7 -28.83 -1.54 -30.01
CA LEU A 7 -28.23 -1.90 -28.73
C LEU A 7 -27.21 -0.82 -28.35
N LEU A 8 -27.53 0.02 -27.35
CA LEU A 8 -26.50 0.74 -26.61
C LEU A 8 -25.77 -0.26 -25.72
N ALA A 9 -24.54 -0.61 -26.07
CA ALA A 9 -23.61 -1.27 -25.15
C ALA A 9 -23.22 -0.28 -24.04
N PRO A 10 -23.21 -0.69 -22.76
CA PRO A 10 -22.73 0.19 -21.69
C PRO A 10 -21.22 0.39 -21.86
N LEU A 11 -20.79 1.65 -21.97
CA LEU A 11 -19.38 2.03 -21.89
C LEU A 11 -18.87 1.70 -20.48
N SER A 12 -18.04 0.66 -20.38
CA SER A 12 -17.33 0.28 -19.16
C SER A 12 -16.49 1.45 -18.63
N HIS A 13 -16.99 2.13 -17.60
CA HIS A 13 -16.26 3.18 -16.85
C HIS A 13 -15.09 2.63 -16.00
N ALA A 14 -14.74 1.34 -16.14
CA ALA A 14 -13.69 0.68 -15.38
C ALA A 14 -12.28 0.94 -15.96
N ALA A 15 -12.13 0.94 -17.29
CA ALA A 15 -10.82 1.08 -17.94
C ALA A 15 -10.06 2.38 -17.57
N PRO A 16 -10.71 3.55 -17.45
CA PRO A 16 -10.00 4.79 -17.06
C PRO A 16 -9.47 4.77 -15.62
N VAL A 17 -10.10 4.03 -14.71
CA VAL A 17 -9.65 3.97 -13.31
C VAL A 17 -8.45 3.05 -13.18
N ASP A 18 -8.46 1.91 -13.85
CA ASP A 18 -7.34 0.97 -13.84
C ASP A 18 -6.08 1.61 -14.44
N GLU A 19 -6.20 2.29 -15.58
CA GLU A 19 -5.08 3.01 -16.21
C GLU A 19 -4.53 4.12 -15.31
N ALA A 20 -5.39 4.96 -14.73
CA ALA A 20 -4.94 6.05 -13.88
C ALA A 20 -4.30 5.56 -12.57
N VAL A 21 -4.79 4.45 -12.01
CA VAL A 21 -4.16 3.79 -10.85
C VAL A 21 -2.81 3.17 -11.25
N GLN A 22 -2.68 2.62 -12.45
CA GLN A 22 -1.40 2.10 -12.95
C GLN A 22 -0.33 3.20 -13.08
N GLU A 23 -0.69 4.42 -13.49
CA GLU A 23 0.25 5.54 -13.52
C GLU A 23 0.81 5.85 -12.12
N LEU A 24 -0.06 5.85 -11.09
CA LEU A 24 0.38 6.05 -9.70
C LEU A 24 1.28 4.90 -9.22
N GLN A 25 0.95 3.67 -9.58
CA GLN A 25 1.74 2.47 -9.29
C GLN A 25 3.16 2.56 -9.83
N GLN A 26 3.28 2.89 -11.12
CA GLN A 26 4.55 3.01 -11.84
C GLN A 26 5.39 4.18 -11.30
N GLY A 27 4.74 5.32 -11.05
CA GLY A 27 5.40 6.46 -10.40
C GLY A 27 5.96 6.09 -9.04
N TRP A 28 5.16 5.41 -8.21
CA TRP A 28 5.57 5.01 -6.86
C TRP A 28 6.76 4.04 -6.88
N GLU A 29 6.73 3.00 -7.74
CA GLU A 29 7.80 2.00 -7.79
C GLU A 29 9.12 2.56 -8.33
N SER A 30 9.05 3.47 -9.32
CA SER A 30 10.24 4.16 -9.82
C SER A 30 10.89 5.02 -8.72
N ILE A 31 10.08 5.76 -7.96
CA ILE A 31 10.60 6.58 -6.86
C ILE A 31 11.17 5.69 -5.74
N ARG A 32 10.42 4.66 -5.32
CA ARG A 32 10.81 3.80 -4.19
C ARG A 32 12.10 3.02 -4.47
N TYR A 33 12.23 2.45 -5.66
CA TYR A 33 13.26 1.46 -5.96
C TYR A 33 14.40 1.96 -6.85
N GLN A 34 14.21 3.04 -7.61
CA GLN A 34 15.23 3.52 -8.56
C GLN A 34 15.72 4.94 -8.26
N ALA A 35 14.89 5.82 -7.68
CA ALA A 35 15.31 7.20 -7.46
C ALA A 35 16.40 7.31 -6.36
N PRO A 36 17.37 8.23 -6.52
CA PRO A 36 18.34 8.58 -5.48
C PRO A 36 17.63 9.05 -4.20
N ALA A 37 18.12 8.65 -3.03
CA ALA A 37 17.47 8.92 -1.74
C ALA A 37 17.22 10.42 -1.51
N ASN A 38 18.16 11.28 -1.86
CA ASN A 38 18.05 12.74 -1.72
C ASN A 38 17.01 13.39 -2.66
N GLU A 39 16.46 12.66 -3.62
CA GLU A 39 15.41 13.15 -4.52
C GLU A 39 14.02 12.61 -4.20
N ARG A 40 13.92 11.55 -3.38
CA ARG A 40 12.66 10.82 -3.16
C ARG A 40 11.58 11.67 -2.53
N GLU A 41 11.91 12.46 -1.52
CA GLU A 41 10.94 13.35 -0.85
C GLU A 41 10.25 14.27 -1.87
N LYS A 42 11.03 15.00 -2.67
CA LYS A 42 10.50 15.92 -3.69
C LYS A 42 9.67 15.18 -4.75
N ARG A 43 10.13 14.02 -5.21
CA ARG A 43 9.42 13.22 -6.22
C ARG A 43 8.10 12.67 -5.67
N PHE A 44 8.08 12.16 -4.43
CA PHE A 44 6.85 11.72 -3.78
C PHE A 44 5.89 12.88 -3.50
N GLN A 45 6.38 14.08 -3.21
CA GLN A 45 5.52 15.24 -3.05
C GLN A 45 4.77 15.57 -4.35
N THR A 46 5.46 15.56 -5.49
CA THR A 46 4.80 15.71 -6.80
C THR A 46 3.78 14.60 -7.06
N LEU A 47 4.15 13.35 -6.77
CA LEU A 47 3.26 12.21 -6.99
C LEU A 47 2.03 12.25 -6.05
N ALA A 48 2.18 12.74 -4.82
CA ALA A 48 1.09 12.91 -3.87
C ALA A 48 0.06 13.94 -4.35
N THR A 49 0.52 15.05 -4.94
CA THR A 49 -0.37 16.03 -5.59
C THR A 49 -1.18 15.38 -6.70
N ARG A 50 -0.52 14.61 -7.58
CA ARG A 50 -1.19 13.89 -8.68
C ARG A 50 -2.21 12.86 -8.17
N ALA A 51 -1.85 12.11 -7.13
CA ALA A 51 -2.74 11.13 -6.52
C ALA A 51 -3.98 11.79 -5.91
N ARG A 52 -3.83 12.97 -5.29
CA ARG A 52 -4.95 13.76 -4.77
C ARG A 52 -5.86 14.26 -5.88
N GLU A 53 -5.32 14.76 -6.98
CA GLU A 53 -6.12 15.16 -8.15
C GLU A 53 -6.97 13.97 -8.64
N LEU A 54 -6.36 12.79 -8.73
CA LEU A 54 -7.03 11.58 -9.18
C LEU A 54 -8.12 11.11 -8.21
N SER A 55 -7.83 11.06 -6.90
CA SER A 55 -8.82 10.66 -5.90
C SER A 55 -10.00 11.63 -5.82
N THR A 56 -9.76 12.91 -6.12
CA THR A 56 -10.80 13.94 -6.17
C THR A 56 -11.65 13.86 -7.44
N SER A 57 -11.07 13.49 -8.59
CA SER A 57 -11.82 13.34 -9.85
C SER A 57 -12.59 12.03 -9.91
N LEU A 58 -12.13 10.99 -9.23
CA LEU A 58 -12.75 9.66 -9.16
C LEU A 58 -13.41 9.41 -7.79
N GLN A 59 -14.33 10.31 -7.40
CA GLN A 59 -15.02 10.20 -6.11
C GLN A 59 -15.79 8.88 -5.99
N GLY A 60 -15.80 8.30 -4.78
CA GLY A 60 -16.48 7.04 -4.50
C GLY A 60 -15.72 5.79 -4.96
N ARG A 61 -14.46 5.93 -5.40
CA ARG A 61 -13.56 4.81 -5.72
C ARG A 61 -12.54 4.59 -4.60
N ALA A 62 -12.39 3.33 -4.17
CA ALA A 62 -11.45 2.98 -3.11
C ALA A 62 -10.01 2.98 -3.63
N GLU A 63 -9.79 2.56 -4.88
CA GLU A 63 -8.48 2.33 -5.47
C GLU A 63 -7.61 3.60 -5.53
N PRO A 64 -8.11 4.77 -5.99
CA PRO A 64 -7.35 6.02 -5.95
C PRO A 64 -7.03 6.49 -4.51
N LEU A 65 -7.95 6.30 -3.57
CA LEU A 65 -7.71 6.65 -2.16
C LEU A 65 -6.64 5.77 -1.52
N ILE A 66 -6.62 4.47 -1.84
CA ILE A 66 -5.58 3.54 -1.39
C ILE A 66 -4.22 3.98 -1.92
N TRP A 67 -4.11 4.28 -3.22
CA TRP A 67 -2.85 4.72 -3.81
C TRP A 67 -2.39 6.08 -3.30
N GLU A 68 -3.30 7.03 -3.13
CA GLU A 68 -2.97 8.31 -2.47
C GLU A 68 -2.43 8.06 -1.06
N GLY A 69 -3.08 7.20 -0.27
CA GLY A 69 -2.61 6.85 1.06
C GLY A 69 -1.20 6.23 1.04
N ILE A 70 -0.94 5.31 0.11
CA ILE A 70 0.39 4.65 -0.04
C ILE A 70 1.46 5.69 -0.38
N ILE A 71 1.17 6.61 -1.30
CA ILE A 71 2.11 7.65 -1.72
C ILE A 71 2.35 8.65 -0.58
N VAL A 72 1.29 9.11 0.10
CA VAL A 72 1.38 10.07 1.22
C VAL A 72 2.12 9.45 2.41
N SER A 73 1.89 8.19 2.73
CA SER A 73 2.62 7.49 3.79
C SER A 73 4.09 7.23 3.43
N SER A 74 4.40 7.00 2.16
CA SER A 74 5.78 6.91 1.66
C SER A 74 6.49 8.26 1.77
N LEU A 75 5.83 9.36 1.37
CA LEU A 75 6.34 10.72 1.57
C LEU A 75 6.62 11.02 3.05
N ALA A 76 5.73 10.57 3.95
CA ALA A 76 5.94 10.71 5.38
C ALA A 76 7.21 9.98 5.85
N GLY A 77 7.49 8.80 5.28
CA GLY A 77 8.71 8.04 5.52
C GLY A 77 9.98 8.77 5.09
N GLU A 78 9.98 9.36 3.89
CA GLU A 78 11.13 10.14 3.40
C GLU A 78 11.35 11.43 4.21
N LYS A 79 10.27 12.11 4.60
CA LYS A 79 10.34 13.36 5.37
C LYS A 79 10.79 13.14 6.82
N GLY A 80 10.32 12.07 7.45
CA GLY A 80 10.63 11.72 8.82
C GLY A 80 10.23 12.77 9.87
N GLY A 81 10.63 12.52 11.12
CA GLY A 81 10.47 13.43 12.24
C GLY A 81 9.04 13.94 12.47
N LEU A 82 8.92 15.17 12.99
CA LEU A 82 7.62 15.80 13.24
C LEU A 82 6.87 16.16 11.95
N GLY A 83 7.59 16.32 10.84
CA GLY A 83 7.03 16.61 9.52
C GLY A 83 6.19 15.47 8.94
N ALA A 84 6.42 14.24 9.40
CA ALA A 84 5.67 13.06 8.99
C ALA A 84 4.27 12.95 9.63
N LEU A 85 4.05 13.53 10.82
CA LEU A 85 2.84 13.33 11.61
C LEU A 85 1.53 13.75 10.89
N PRO A 86 1.47 14.92 10.22
CA PRO A 86 0.27 15.28 9.46
C PRO A 86 0.02 14.33 8.28
N LEU A 87 1.08 13.87 7.61
CA LEU A 87 1.01 12.99 6.45
C LEU A 87 0.51 11.60 6.83
N VAL A 88 1.00 11.00 7.93
CA VAL A 88 0.49 9.70 8.38
C VAL A 88 -0.96 9.78 8.88
N LYS A 89 -1.38 10.92 9.44
CA LYS A 89 -2.80 11.16 9.79
C LYS A 89 -3.67 11.27 8.54
N GLN A 90 -3.19 11.96 7.50
CA GLN A 90 -3.86 12.02 6.21
C GLN A 90 -3.99 10.63 5.57
N ALA A 91 -2.89 9.86 5.51
CA ALA A 91 -2.88 8.51 4.98
C ALA A 91 -3.84 7.58 5.73
N LYS A 92 -3.88 7.67 7.08
CA LYS A 92 -4.86 6.95 7.89
C LYS A 92 -6.30 7.25 7.45
N GLY A 93 -6.66 8.53 7.31
CA GLY A 93 -8.00 8.93 6.86
C GLY A 93 -8.35 8.44 5.45
N LEU A 94 -7.38 8.44 4.53
CA LEU A 94 -7.55 7.91 3.18
C LEU A 94 -7.84 6.40 3.19
N TYR A 95 -7.10 5.62 3.98
CA TYR A 95 -7.35 4.19 4.11
C TYR A 95 -8.69 3.89 4.78
N GLU A 96 -9.07 4.64 5.82
CA GLU A 96 -10.37 4.49 6.48
C GLU A 96 -11.54 4.80 5.52
N ALA A 97 -11.39 5.83 4.68
CA ALA A 97 -12.35 6.16 3.64
C ALA A 97 -12.43 5.04 2.58
N ALA A 98 -11.28 4.53 2.11
CA ALA A 98 -11.25 3.43 1.14
C ALA A 98 -11.91 2.15 1.69
N LEU A 99 -11.63 1.79 2.95
CA LEU A 99 -12.24 0.65 3.63
C LEU A 99 -13.76 0.78 3.77
N SER A 100 -14.27 2.01 3.86
CA SER A 100 -15.71 2.28 3.92
C SER A 100 -16.40 2.14 2.55
N ILE A 101 -15.64 2.28 1.46
CA ILE A 101 -16.14 2.14 0.08
C ILE A 101 -16.08 0.68 -0.36
N ASP A 102 -14.89 0.09 -0.33
CA ASP A 102 -14.66 -1.31 -0.66
C ASP A 102 -13.48 -1.87 0.16
N PRO A 103 -13.75 -2.67 1.21
CA PRO A 103 -12.71 -3.22 2.06
C PRO A 103 -11.84 -4.28 1.36
N LYS A 104 -12.26 -4.80 0.20
CA LYS A 104 -11.51 -5.80 -0.57
C LYS A 104 -10.76 -5.20 -1.75
N ALA A 105 -10.96 -3.92 -2.05
CA ALA A 105 -10.28 -3.24 -3.16
C ALA A 105 -8.76 -3.45 -3.11
N LEU A 106 -8.19 -3.72 -4.28
CA LEU A 106 -6.76 -4.01 -4.46
C LEU A 106 -6.28 -5.11 -3.50
N ASP A 107 -7.03 -6.20 -3.42
CA ASP A 107 -6.74 -7.38 -2.59
C ASP A 107 -6.52 -7.03 -1.11
N GLY A 108 -7.32 -6.10 -0.57
CA GLY A 108 -7.26 -5.69 0.84
C GLY A 108 -6.08 -4.77 1.17
N SER A 109 -5.50 -4.09 0.18
CA SER A 109 -4.33 -3.22 0.37
C SER A 109 -4.55 -2.11 1.42
N ALA A 110 -5.77 -1.61 1.58
CA ALA A 110 -6.10 -0.62 2.61
C ALA A 110 -5.87 -1.16 4.03
N TYR A 111 -6.27 -2.42 4.30
CA TYR A 111 -6.02 -3.07 5.59
C TYR A 111 -4.53 -3.22 5.84
N ASN A 112 -3.78 -3.68 4.84
CA ASN A 112 -2.35 -3.87 4.95
C ASN A 112 -1.65 -2.55 5.30
N SER A 113 -1.87 -1.52 4.50
CA SER A 113 -1.20 -0.23 4.66
C SER A 113 -1.62 0.51 5.92
N LEU A 114 -2.89 0.42 6.33
CA LEU A 114 -3.34 0.98 7.60
C LEU A 114 -2.70 0.24 8.80
N GLY A 115 -2.61 -1.09 8.71
CA GLY A 115 -1.88 -1.91 9.70
C GLY A 115 -0.43 -1.47 9.86
N VAL A 116 0.26 -1.19 8.73
CA VAL A 116 1.63 -0.63 8.73
C VAL A 116 1.72 0.66 9.52
N LEU A 117 0.81 1.61 9.28
CA LEU A 117 0.80 2.86 10.03
C LEU A 117 0.64 2.62 11.54
N TYR A 118 -0.23 1.69 11.94
CA TYR A 118 -0.48 1.44 13.37
C TYR A 118 0.73 0.87 14.13
N TYR A 119 1.65 0.12 13.50
CA TYR A 119 2.86 -0.35 14.19
C TYR A 119 4.10 0.54 13.96
N LYS A 120 4.14 1.35 12.90
CA LYS A 120 5.27 2.27 12.63
C LYS A 120 5.11 3.65 13.26
N VAL A 121 3.88 4.16 13.41
CA VAL A 121 3.62 5.49 14.00
C VAL A 121 3.70 5.41 15.53
N PRO A 122 4.24 6.44 16.22
CA PRO A 122 4.21 6.51 17.69
C PRO A 122 2.77 6.45 18.25
N GLY A 123 2.62 5.87 19.43
CA GLY A 123 1.35 5.87 20.17
C GLY A 123 1.01 7.23 20.78
N TRP A 124 -0.07 7.25 21.56
CA TRP A 124 -0.49 8.42 22.34
C TRP A 124 0.61 8.85 23.33
N PRO A 125 0.86 10.15 23.54
CA PRO A 125 0.09 11.32 23.04
C PRO A 125 0.55 11.88 21.69
N ILE A 126 1.61 11.34 21.08
CA ILE A 126 2.23 11.93 19.89
C ILE A 126 1.51 11.54 18.60
N GLY A 127 1.08 10.29 18.52
CA GLY A 127 0.42 9.73 17.34
C GLY A 127 -0.70 8.76 17.70
N PHE A 128 -1.05 7.90 16.75
CA PHE A 128 -2.15 6.95 16.86
C PHE A 128 -1.70 5.48 16.84
N GLY A 129 -0.39 5.24 16.94
CA GLY A 129 0.18 3.89 16.93
C GLY A 129 -0.48 2.97 17.95
N ASN A 130 -0.80 1.75 17.52
CA ASN A 130 -1.40 0.71 18.32
C ASN A 130 -1.08 -0.66 17.71
N LYS A 131 -0.15 -1.40 18.33
CA LYS A 131 0.33 -2.69 17.83
C LYS A 131 -0.77 -3.76 17.79
N THR A 132 -1.71 -3.76 18.74
CA THR A 132 -2.87 -4.65 18.70
C THR A 132 -3.74 -4.37 17.50
N LYS A 133 -4.01 -3.08 17.22
CA LYS A 133 -4.78 -2.70 16.04
C LYS A 133 -4.07 -3.05 14.74
N ALA A 134 -2.75 -2.92 14.72
CA ALA A 134 -1.93 -3.35 13.58
C ALA A 134 -2.07 -4.85 13.30
N ASP A 135 -2.01 -5.72 14.33
CA ASP A 135 -2.20 -7.16 14.19
C ASP A 135 -3.55 -7.52 13.56
N GLU A 136 -4.63 -6.93 14.07
CA GLU A 136 -5.99 -7.13 13.54
C GLU A 136 -6.07 -6.81 12.04
N LEU A 137 -5.54 -5.64 11.64
CA LEU A 137 -5.61 -5.16 10.27
C LEU A 137 -4.73 -5.98 9.33
N LEU A 138 -3.50 -6.32 9.75
CA LEU A 138 -2.58 -7.12 8.93
C LEU A 138 -3.10 -8.55 8.74
N ARG A 139 -3.72 -9.14 9.78
CA ARG A 139 -4.40 -10.44 9.66
C ARG A 139 -5.59 -10.37 8.71
N GLN A 140 -6.34 -9.28 8.73
CA GLN A 140 -7.43 -9.07 7.77
C GLN A 140 -6.89 -9.01 6.34
N ALA A 141 -5.79 -8.28 6.11
CA ALA A 141 -5.12 -8.25 4.80
C ALA A 141 -4.64 -9.65 4.35
N LEU A 142 -4.03 -10.42 5.25
CA LEU A 142 -3.64 -11.82 4.97
C LEU A 142 -4.83 -12.73 4.69
N SER A 143 -5.98 -12.52 5.32
CA SER A 143 -7.19 -13.32 5.06
C SER A 143 -7.74 -13.07 3.65
N ILE A 144 -7.56 -11.85 3.12
CA ILE A 144 -8.00 -11.47 1.78
C ILE A 144 -6.97 -11.92 0.74
N ASN A 145 -5.68 -11.72 1.02
CA ASN A 145 -4.59 -12.03 0.10
C ASN A 145 -3.49 -12.88 0.77
N PRO A 146 -3.75 -14.17 1.04
CA PRO A 146 -2.87 -15.03 1.82
C PRO A 146 -1.54 -15.34 1.14
N ASN A 147 -1.49 -15.24 -0.19
CA ASN A 147 -0.31 -15.53 -1.00
C ASN A 147 0.37 -14.26 -1.55
N GLY A 148 -0.13 -13.07 -1.19
CA GLY A 148 0.38 -11.80 -1.69
C GLY A 148 1.74 -11.45 -1.07
N ILE A 149 2.61 -10.84 -1.89
CA ILE A 149 3.96 -10.45 -1.45
C ILE A 149 3.94 -9.40 -0.33
N ASP A 150 3.14 -8.33 -0.50
CA ASP A 150 3.06 -7.24 0.46
C ASP A 150 2.46 -7.66 1.82
N PRO A 151 1.26 -8.28 1.90
CA PRO A 151 0.68 -8.66 3.20
C PRO A 151 1.54 -9.64 3.99
N ASN A 152 2.21 -10.59 3.31
CA ASN A 152 3.14 -11.50 3.96
C ASN A 152 4.40 -10.76 4.45
N PHE A 153 4.98 -9.87 3.64
CA PHE A 153 6.14 -9.08 4.04
C PHE A 153 5.84 -8.18 5.25
N PHE A 154 4.75 -7.42 5.21
CA PHE A 154 4.44 -6.46 6.28
C PHE A 154 3.99 -7.15 7.58
N TYR A 155 3.30 -8.29 7.50
CA TYR A 155 3.02 -9.06 8.70
C TYR A 155 4.30 -9.65 9.30
N ALA A 156 5.25 -10.11 8.47
CA ALA A 156 6.57 -10.52 8.95
C ALA A 156 7.33 -9.37 9.61
N GLU A 157 7.33 -8.18 9.00
CA GLU A 157 7.95 -6.99 9.57
C GLU A 157 7.32 -6.63 10.93
N TYR A 158 5.99 -6.64 11.01
CA TYR A 158 5.26 -6.46 12.27
C TYR A 158 5.70 -7.47 13.35
N LEU A 159 5.84 -8.75 13.01
CA LEU A 159 6.31 -9.78 13.94
C LEU A 159 7.72 -9.46 14.46
N VAL A 160 8.63 -9.00 13.60
CA VAL A 160 9.98 -8.58 14.02
C VAL A 160 9.93 -7.36 14.94
N GLU A 161 9.15 -6.33 14.59
CA GLU A 161 8.96 -5.09 15.37
C GLU A 161 8.25 -5.33 16.72
N THR A 162 7.58 -6.48 16.86
CA THR A 162 6.91 -6.94 18.07
C THR A 162 7.66 -8.06 18.79
N LYS A 163 8.95 -8.24 18.50
CA LYS A 163 9.86 -9.18 19.18
C LYS A 163 9.48 -10.66 19.01
N ARG A 164 8.90 -11.00 17.86
CA ARG A 164 8.52 -12.36 17.45
C ARG A 164 9.21 -12.79 16.14
N PRO A 165 10.54 -12.64 16.02
CA PRO A 165 11.25 -12.86 14.74
C PRO A 165 11.17 -14.31 14.25
N SER A 166 11.13 -15.29 15.14
CA SER A 166 10.99 -16.71 14.76
C SER A 166 9.72 -16.99 13.97
N GLU A 167 8.62 -16.32 14.30
CA GLU A 167 7.35 -16.44 13.58
C GLU A 167 7.37 -15.72 12.23
N ALA A 168 8.27 -14.75 12.02
CA ALA A 168 8.34 -13.97 10.79
C ALA A 168 8.82 -14.80 9.59
N VAL A 169 9.67 -15.81 9.84
CA VAL A 169 10.33 -16.62 8.79
C VAL A 169 9.33 -17.22 7.80
N VAL A 170 8.24 -17.83 8.30
CA VAL A 170 7.25 -18.47 7.43
C VAL A 170 6.54 -17.47 6.50
N TYR A 171 6.32 -16.24 6.96
CA TYR A 171 5.70 -15.20 6.14
C TYR A 171 6.69 -14.61 5.13
N LEU A 172 7.97 -14.45 5.50
CA LEU A 172 9.00 -14.03 4.55
C LEU A 172 9.21 -15.06 3.44
N GLU A 173 9.20 -16.35 3.76
CA GLU A 173 9.28 -17.42 2.76
C GLU A 173 8.05 -17.44 1.84
N ARG A 174 6.86 -17.17 2.37
CA ARG A 174 5.65 -16.98 1.54
C ARG A 174 5.77 -15.78 0.63
N ALA A 175 6.25 -14.64 1.14
CA ALA A 175 6.47 -13.44 0.32
C ALA A 175 7.48 -13.71 -0.82
N LEU A 176 8.56 -14.47 -0.57
CA LEU A 176 9.50 -14.88 -1.64
C LEU A 176 8.89 -15.80 -2.69
N LYS A 177 7.86 -16.58 -2.34
CA LYS A 177 7.15 -17.51 -3.23
C LYS A 177 5.86 -16.91 -3.84
N ALA A 178 5.48 -15.70 -3.45
CA ALA A 178 4.28 -15.04 -3.96
C ALA A 178 4.32 -14.96 -5.49
N PRO A 179 3.19 -15.10 -6.20
CA PRO A 179 3.15 -14.94 -7.65
C PRO A 179 3.51 -13.50 -8.05
N ASP A 180 4.11 -13.34 -9.23
CA ASP A 180 4.38 -12.02 -9.78
C ASP A 180 3.07 -11.31 -10.15
N ARG A 181 3.00 -10.02 -9.85
CA ARG A 181 1.85 -9.18 -10.17
C ARG A 181 2.00 -8.63 -11.59
N PRO A 182 0.99 -8.80 -12.48
CA PRO A 182 1.05 -8.28 -13.84
C PRO A 182 1.37 -6.79 -13.86
N GLY A 183 2.36 -6.39 -14.68
CA GLY A 183 2.76 -4.98 -14.82
C GLY A 183 3.50 -4.38 -13.61
N ARG A 184 3.89 -5.17 -12.61
CA ARG A 184 4.51 -4.70 -11.35
C ARG A 184 5.89 -5.30 -11.09
N SER A 185 6.61 -5.72 -12.14
CA SER A 185 7.90 -6.42 -12.01
C SER A 185 8.97 -5.62 -11.25
N LEU A 186 9.00 -4.29 -11.38
CA LEU A 186 9.93 -3.44 -10.62
C LEU A 186 9.60 -3.46 -9.13
N ALA A 187 8.33 -3.25 -8.77
CA ALA A 187 7.89 -3.34 -7.39
C ALA A 187 8.12 -4.72 -6.77
N ASP A 188 7.83 -5.80 -7.51
CA ASP A 188 8.01 -7.16 -7.01
C ASP A 188 9.48 -7.50 -6.80
N THR A 189 10.35 -7.11 -7.74
CA THR A 189 11.80 -7.29 -7.58
C THR A 189 12.31 -6.53 -6.35
N GLY A 190 11.94 -5.26 -6.21
CA GLY A 190 12.32 -4.43 -5.08
C GLY A 190 11.82 -4.98 -3.75
N ARG A 191 10.55 -5.42 -3.69
CA ARG A 191 9.98 -6.01 -2.48
C ARG A 191 10.63 -7.35 -2.13
N ARG A 192 10.91 -8.22 -3.11
CA ARG A 192 11.63 -9.49 -2.85
C ARG A 192 13.00 -9.24 -2.26
N GLU A 193 13.67 -8.16 -2.66
CA GLU A 193 14.95 -7.79 -2.07
C GLU A 193 14.81 -7.34 -0.61
N GLU A 194 13.81 -6.51 -0.29
CA GLU A 194 13.49 -6.14 1.10
C GLU A 194 13.13 -7.39 1.95
N VAL A 195 12.42 -8.36 1.36
CA VAL A 195 12.11 -9.64 2.02
C VAL A 195 13.39 -10.43 2.32
N ARG A 196 14.33 -10.54 1.37
CA ARG A 196 15.61 -11.24 1.59
C ARG A 196 16.41 -10.58 2.70
N GLN A 197 16.53 -9.26 2.69
CA GLN A 197 17.25 -8.50 3.71
C GLN A 197 16.65 -8.71 5.11
N LEU A 198 15.32 -8.67 5.23
CA LEU A 198 14.65 -8.92 6.50
C LEU A 198 14.82 -10.38 6.95
N LEU A 199 14.80 -11.34 6.03
CA LEU A 199 15.03 -12.76 6.32
C LEU A 199 16.45 -13.03 6.82
N GLU A 200 17.46 -12.41 6.19
CA GLU A 200 18.86 -12.48 6.65
C GLU A 200 19.00 -11.91 8.06
N LYS A 201 18.40 -10.74 8.32
CA LYS A 201 18.39 -10.12 9.64
C LYS A 201 17.72 -11.04 10.68
N VAL A 202 16.59 -11.65 10.35
CA VAL A 202 15.89 -12.56 11.27
C VAL A 202 16.72 -13.80 11.59
N LYS A 203 17.44 -14.35 10.61
CA LYS A 203 18.29 -15.54 10.79
C LYS A 203 19.55 -15.27 11.60
N SER A 204 19.94 -14.01 11.78
CA SER A 204 21.12 -13.61 12.57
C SER A 204 20.80 -13.16 13.99
N LEU A 205 19.51 -13.16 14.39
CA LEU A 205 19.04 -12.90 15.76
C LEU A 205 19.11 -14.16 16.62
#